data_AF-A0A7X3X3F1-F1
#
_entry.id   AF-A0A7X3X3F1-F1
#
_cell.length_a   1.000
_cell.length_b   1.000
_cell.length_c   1.000
_cell.angle_alpha   90.00
_cell.angle_beta   90.00
_cell.angle_gamma   90.00
#
_symmetry.space_group_name_H-M   'P 1'
#
loop_
_entity.id
_entity.type
_entity.pdbx_description
1 polymer ?
#
loop_
_entity_poly.entity_id
_entity_poly.type
_entity_poly.pdbx_seq_one_letter_code
_entity_poly.pdbx_strand_id
1 'polypeptide(L)'
;PPPPPPPPPPFFLIKRRPPRSTRVRAPAASDVYKPPGRGFLVGKSIHAPRQAAAPAVGGLDYLVLGSVYETASHPGGRPIGAGAVAEAAAAATVPVLAIGGVGPGRVSGLLARGAHGVVVKSGVWGADDPARAVTRYLDMLHVEG
;
A
#
# COMPACT_ATOMS: atom_id res chain seq x y z
N PRO A 1 -38.27 1.10 -4.68
CA PRO A 1 -37.02 1.78 -5.11
C PRO A 1 -35.87 0.76 -5.10
N PRO A 2 -34.91 0.79 -6.04
CA PRO A 2 -33.73 -0.05 -5.94
C PRO A 2 -32.91 0.32 -4.69
N PRO A 3 -32.17 -0.65 -4.10
CA PRO A 3 -31.32 -0.37 -2.95
C PRO A 3 -30.21 0.63 -3.34
N PRO A 4 -29.74 1.46 -2.39
CA PRO A 4 -28.64 2.38 -2.66
C PRO A 4 -27.38 1.59 -3.06
N PRO A 5 -26.54 2.16 -3.96
CA PRO A 5 -25.29 1.51 -4.32
C PRO A 5 -24.41 1.30 -3.07
N PRO A 6 -23.63 0.21 -3.02
CA PRO A 6 -22.75 -0.04 -1.89
C PRO A 6 -21.75 1.11 -1.75
N PRO A 7 -21.32 1.45 -0.52
CA PRO A 7 -20.32 2.49 -0.30
C PRO A 7 -19.02 2.13 -1.05
N PRO A 8 -18.33 3.11 -1.64
CA PRO A 8 -17.05 2.86 -2.29
C PRO A 8 -16.03 2.30 -1.29
N PRO A 9 -15.04 1.50 -1.75
CA PRO A 9 -14.09 0.85 -0.86
C PRO A 9 -13.27 1.87 -0.03
N PRO A 10 -12.93 1.55 1.23
CA PRO A 10 -12.44 2.54 2.21
C PRO A 10 -10.97 2.99 2.07
N PHE A 11 -10.27 2.66 0.97
CA PHE A 11 -8.85 2.98 0.80
C PHE A 11 -8.51 3.31 -0.66
N PHE A 12 -7.73 4.38 -0.86
CA PHE A 12 -7.16 4.71 -2.16
C PHE A 12 -5.72 4.20 -2.24
N LEU A 13 -5.45 3.44 -3.30
CA LEU A 13 -4.15 2.88 -3.60
C LEU A 13 -3.48 3.74 -4.68
N ILE A 14 -2.52 4.56 -4.30
CA ILE A 14 -1.84 5.47 -5.24
C ILE A 14 -0.45 4.90 -5.54
N LYS A 15 -0.20 4.51 -6.80
CA LYS A 15 0.98 3.75 -7.24
C LYS A 15 1.70 4.47 -8.38
N ARG A 16 3.04 4.41 -8.39
CA ARG A 16 3.88 4.94 -9.49
C ARG A 16 3.76 4.18 -10.81
N ARG A 17 3.66 2.85 -10.75
CA ARG A 17 3.44 1.94 -11.90
C ARG A 17 2.73 0.66 -11.43
N PRO A 18 1.87 0.04 -12.26
CA PRO A 18 1.20 -1.21 -11.90
C PRO A 18 2.23 -2.35 -11.75
N PRO A 19 2.17 -3.14 -10.65
CA PRO A 19 2.97 -4.36 -10.54
C PRO A 19 2.62 -5.32 -11.67
N ARG A 20 3.60 -5.98 -12.27
CA ARG A 20 3.33 -7.05 -13.24
C ARG A 20 2.80 -8.26 -12.49
N SER A 21 1.62 -8.74 -12.87
CA SER A 21 1.01 -9.96 -12.33
C SER A 21 2.00 -11.12 -12.45
N THR A 22 2.35 -11.71 -11.32
CA THR A 22 3.12 -12.95 -11.29
C THR A 22 2.17 -14.14 -11.47
N ARG A 23 2.43 -14.97 -12.48
CA ARG A 23 1.69 -16.24 -12.75
C ARG A 23 2.01 -17.36 -11.76
N VAL A 24 2.80 -17.07 -10.72
CA VAL A 24 3.39 -18.09 -9.85
C VAL A 24 2.42 -18.43 -8.72
N ARG A 25 1.98 -19.69 -8.66
CA ARG A 25 1.38 -20.29 -7.45
C ARG A 25 2.47 -20.39 -6.39
N ALA A 26 2.20 -19.90 -5.19
CA ALA A 26 3.13 -19.97 -4.07
C ALA A 26 2.40 -20.12 -2.73
N PRO A 27 3.03 -20.69 -1.70
CA PRO A 27 2.40 -21.02 -0.42
C PRO A 27 1.93 -19.80 0.40
N ALA A 28 2.53 -18.61 0.22
CA ALA A 28 2.02 -17.40 0.89
C ALA A 28 0.74 -16.84 0.24
N ALA A 29 0.45 -17.28 -0.99
CA ALA A 29 -0.76 -16.97 -1.75
C ALA A 29 -1.65 -18.21 -1.94
N SER A 30 -1.34 -19.35 -1.31
CA SER A 30 -2.05 -20.62 -1.53
C SER A 30 -3.51 -20.54 -1.12
N ASP A 31 -3.80 -19.71 -0.11
CA ASP A 31 -5.15 -19.52 0.42
C ASP A 31 -5.94 -18.49 -0.40
N VAL A 32 -5.31 -17.88 -1.42
CA VAL A 32 -5.93 -16.90 -2.31
C VAL A 32 -6.19 -17.56 -3.66
N TYR A 33 -7.44 -17.94 -3.90
CA TYR A 33 -7.88 -18.40 -5.21
C TYR A 33 -7.70 -17.28 -6.25
N LYS A 34 -6.78 -17.46 -7.21
CA LYS A 34 -6.66 -16.62 -8.42
C LYS A 34 -7.49 -17.29 -9.54
N PRO A 35 -8.65 -16.73 -9.94
CA PRO A 35 -9.40 -17.27 -11.08
C PRO A 35 -8.52 -17.23 -12.34
N PRO A 36 -8.43 -18.31 -13.13
CA PRO A 36 -7.69 -18.31 -14.38
C PRO A 36 -8.28 -17.27 -15.35
N GLY A 37 -7.41 -16.57 -16.08
CA GLY A 37 -7.81 -15.63 -17.13
C GLY A 37 -8.08 -14.18 -16.69
N ARG A 38 -8.04 -13.86 -15.39
CA ARG A 38 -8.06 -12.46 -14.90
C ARG A 38 -6.77 -12.14 -14.16
N GLY A 39 -6.08 -11.08 -14.61
CA GLY A 39 -4.84 -10.56 -14.00
C GLY A 39 -5.09 -9.87 -12.66
N PHE A 40 -5.56 -10.59 -11.65
CA PHE A 40 -5.73 -10.06 -10.30
C PHE A 40 -4.38 -9.90 -9.61
N LEU A 41 -4.21 -8.78 -8.91
CA LEU A 41 -3.08 -8.54 -8.03
C LEU A 41 -3.43 -9.01 -6.62
N VAL A 42 -2.57 -9.82 -6.02
CA VAL A 42 -2.69 -10.28 -4.63
C VAL A 42 -1.63 -9.59 -3.79
N GLY A 43 -2.04 -8.93 -2.71
CA GLY A 43 -1.12 -8.29 -1.79
C GLY A 43 -1.37 -8.72 -0.35
N LYS A 44 -0.37 -8.51 0.50
CA LYS A 44 -0.43 -8.86 1.93
C LYS A 44 -0.10 -7.66 2.80
N SER A 45 -0.90 -7.44 3.83
CA SER A 45 -0.57 -6.51 4.91
C SER A 45 0.47 -7.11 5.83
N ILE A 46 1.52 -6.35 6.14
CA ILE A 46 2.58 -6.71 7.07
C ILE A 46 2.77 -5.58 8.09
N HIS A 47 3.21 -5.98 9.28
CA HIS A 47 3.36 -5.10 10.45
C HIS A 47 4.80 -5.09 10.99
N ALA A 48 5.73 -5.75 10.30
CA ALA A 48 7.14 -5.70 10.61
C ALA A 48 8.02 -6.05 9.39
N PRO A 49 9.24 -5.49 9.28
CA PRO A 49 10.14 -5.72 8.16
C PRO A 49 10.47 -7.20 7.91
N ARG A 50 10.67 -7.98 8.99
CA ARG A 50 10.98 -9.41 8.92
C ARG A 50 9.94 -10.24 8.15
N GLN A 51 8.70 -9.75 8.01
CA GLN A 51 7.63 -10.44 7.27
C GLN A 51 7.74 -10.25 5.75
N ALA A 52 8.63 -9.35 5.29
CA ALA A 52 8.85 -9.06 3.89
C ALA A 52 9.87 -10.01 3.23
N ALA A 53 10.65 -10.74 4.01
CA ALA A 53 11.67 -11.65 3.51
C ALA A 53 11.08 -12.88 2.80
N ALA A 54 11.80 -13.39 1.80
CA ALA A 54 11.51 -14.70 1.23
C ALA A 54 11.71 -15.82 2.28
N PRO A 55 10.96 -16.94 2.21
CA PRO A 55 9.90 -17.26 1.24
C PRO A 55 8.52 -16.69 1.59
N ALA A 56 8.39 -15.90 2.67
CA ALA A 56 7.11 -15.48 3.25
C ALA A 56 6.22 -14.64 2.30
N VAL A 57 6.78 -14.15 1.19
CA VAL A 57 6.12 -13.28 0.21
C VAL A 57 6.02 -13.91 -1.20
N GLY A 58 6.38 -15.18 -1.35
CA GLY A 58 6.29 -15.87 -2.63
C GLY A 58 4.89 -15.79 -3.24
N GLY A 59 4.79 -15.50 -4.54
CA GLY A 59 3.54 -15.43 -5.33
C GLY A 59 2.59 -14.27 -5.00
N LEU A 60 3.00 -13.38 -4.09
CA LEU A 60 2.37 -12.08 -3.89
C LEU A 60 2.82 -11.10 -4.98
N ASP A 61 1.98 -10.14 -5.29
CA ASP A 61 2.25 -9.08 -6.26
C ASP A 61 2.69 -7.77 -5.59
N TYR A 62 2.39 -7.57 -4.29
CA TYR A 62 2.85 -6.44 -3.49
C TYR A 62 2.63 -6.64 -1.98
N LEU A 63 3.25 -5.78 -1.16
CA LEU A 63 3.07 -5.72 0.29
C LEU A 63 2.54 -4.35 0.71
N VAL A 64 1.76 -4.33 1.79
CA VAL A 64 1.36 -3.10 2.47
C VAL A 64 1.93 -3.11 3.89
N LEU A 65 2.88 -2.22 4.16
CA LEU A 65 3.58 -2.13 5.43
C LEU A 65 3.05 -0.95 6.26
N GLY A 66 2.59 -1.23 7.48
CA GLY A 66 2.21 -0.17 8.41
C GLY A 66 1.66 -0.64 9.76
N SER A 67 1.25 0.27 10.64
CA SER A 67 1.21 1.73 10.42
C SER A 67 2.59 2.37 10.58
N VAL A 68 3.06 3.10 9.55
CA VAL A 68 4.42 3.71 9.53
C VAL A 68 4.53 4.92 10.46
N TYR A 69 3.47 5.72 10.54
CA TYR A 69 3.36 6.86 11.44
C TYR A 69 2.07 6.76 12.28
N GLU A 70 1.98 7.58 13.33
CA GLU A 70 0.74 7.72 14.09
C GLU A 70 -0.42 8.15 13.19
N THR A 71 -1.61 7.65 13.49
CA THR A 71 -2.81 7.88 12.69
C THR A 71 -4.04 7.99 13.57
N ALA A 72 -4.92 8.94 13.24
CA ALA A 72 -6.20 9.12 13.92
C ALA A 72 -7.14 7.90 13.80
N SER A 73 -6.94 7.03 12.81
CA SER A 73 -7.71 5.78 12.69
C SER A 73 -7.29 4.70 13.70
N HIS A 74 -6.14 4.84 14.34
CA HIS A 74 -5.62 3.94 15.38
C HIS A 74 -4.86 4.76 16.45
N PRO A 75 -5.57 5.57 17.25
CA PRO A 75 -4.95 6.42 18.28
C PRO A 75 -4.29 5.55 19.36
N GLY A 76 -3.11 5.94 19.82
CA GLY A 76 -2.32 5.19 20.82
C GLY A 76 -1.58 3.96 20.28
N GLY A 77 -1.63 3.70 18.97
CA GLY A 77 -0.81 2.67 18.35
C GLY A 77 0.68 3.00 18.40
N ARG A 78 1.54 1.98 18.40
CA ARG A 78 3.00 2.16 18.24
C ARG A 78 3.36 2.10 16.76
N PRO A 79 3.62 3.23 16.09
CA PRO A 79 4.02 3.20 14.69
C PRO A 79 5.37 2.49 14.53
N ILE A 80 5.52 1.75 13.44
CA ILE A 80 6.74 1.00 13.15
C ILE A 80 7.89 1.89 12.67
N GLY A 81 7.60 3.15 12.32
CA GLY A 81 8.56 4.14 11.89
C GLY A 81 9.00 4.00 10.44
N ALA A 82 9.55 5.08 9.88
CA ALA A 82 10.00 5.12 8.49
C ALA A 82 11.22 4.22 8.22
N GLY A 83 12.05 3.93 9.24
CA GLY A 83 13.20 3.01 9.10
C GLY A 83 12.78 1.60 8.70
N ALA A 84 11.65 1.11 9.24
CA ALA A 84 11.07 -0.19 8.89
C ALA A 84 10.74 -0.31 7.38
N VAL A 85 10.46 0.80 6.70
CA VAL A 85 10.21 0.81 5.26
C VAL A 85 11.47 0.45 4.48
N ALA A 86 12.62 0.99 4.88
CA ALA A 86 13.91 0.67 4.25
C ALA A 86 14.29 -0.80 4.46
N GLU A 87 14.14 -1.30 5.69
CA GLU A 87 14.41 -2.70 6.00
C GLU A 87 13.50 -3.65 5.20
N ALA A 88 12.20 -3.35 5.12
CA ALA A 88 11.26 -4.17 4.37
C ALA A 88 11.50 -4.13 2.87
N ALA A 89 11.79 -2.94 2.32
CA ALA A 89 12.08 -2.77 0.90
C ALA A 89 13.36 -3.50 0.49
N ALA A 90 14.38 -3.53 1.36
CA ALA A 90 15.61 -4.28 1.13
C ALA A 90 15.40 -5.81 1.19
N ALA A 91 14.48 -6.29 2.03
CA ALA A 91 14.20 -7.71 2.19
C ALA A 91 13.19 -8.28 1.19
N ALA A 92 12.30 -7.45 0.64
CA ALA A 92 11.22 -7.88 -0.24
C ALA A 92 11.69 -8.12 -1.69
N THR A 93 11.15 -9.15 -2.32
CA THR A 93 11.27 -9.38 -3.77
C THR A 93 10.13 -8.76 -4.57
N VAL A 94 9.18 -8.12 -3.90
CA VAL A 94 7.96 -7.52 -4.48
C VAL A 94 7.78 -6.08 -3.96
N PRO A 95 7.04 -5.21 -4.68
CA PRO A 95 6.82 -3.82 -4.25
C PRO A 95 6.25 -3.68 -2.83
N VAL A 96 6.85 -2.80 -2.03
CA VAL A 96 6.35 -2.44 -0.68
C VAL A 96 5.66 -1.08 -0.71
N LEU A 97 4.43 -1.01 -0.21
CA LEU A 97 3.66 0.22 -0.09
C LEU A 97 3.52 0.61 1.38
N ALA A 98 3.80 1.87 1.71
CA ALA A 98 3.70 2.37 3.08
C ALA A 98 2.28 2.84 3.40
N ILE A 99 1.73 2.44 4.55
CA ILE A 99 0.42 2.88 5.06
C ILE A 99 0.52 3.41 6.50
N GLY A 100 -0.40 4.30 6.87
CA GLY A 100 -0.60 4.75 8.25
C GLY A 100 0.07 6.09 8.51
N GLY A 101 -0.75 7.13 8.66
CA GLY A 101 -0.30 8.49 8.96
C GLY A 101 0.51 9.15 7.84
N VAL A 102 0.33 8.72 6.59
CA VAL A 102 1.10 9.24 5.45
C VAL A 102 0.40 10.46 4.84
N GLY A 103 0.97 11.65 5.05
CA GLY A 103 0.61 12.90 4.36
C GLY A 103 1.51 13.17 3.15
N PRO A 104 1.15 14.10 2.24
CA PRO A 104 1.94 14.42 1.05
C PRO A 104 3.42 14.74 1.37
N GLY A 105 3.68 15.57 2.39
CA GLY A 105 5.04 15.93 2.79
C GLY A 105 5.92 14.79 3.32
N ARG A 106 5.35 13.59 3.56
CA ARG A 106 6.10 12.39 3.99
C ARG A 106 6.41 11.44 2.83
N VAL A 107 5.78 11.64 1.67
CA VAL A 107 5.87 10.71 0.52
C VAL A 107 7.30 10.61 0.01
N SER A 108 7.94 11.73 -0.32
CA SER A 108 9.31 11.73 -0.88
C SER A 108 10.32 11.03 0.04
N GLY A 109 10.18 11.21 1.36
CA GLY A 109 11.02 10.54 2.34
C GLY A 109 10.80 9.02 2.41
N LEU A 110 9.59 8.52 2.15
CA LEU A 110 9.30 7.09 2.06
C LEU A 110 9.82 6.49 0.75
N LEU A 111 9.67 7.21 -0.36
CA LEU A 111 10.21 6.81 -1.66
C LEU A 111 11.73 6.70 -1.63
N ALA A 112 12.42 7.67 -1.02
CA ALA A 112 13.87 7.64 -0.84
C ALA A 112 14.35 6.45 0.01
N ARG A 113 13.45 5.85 0.79
CA ARG A 113 13.70 4.65 1.60
C ARG A 113 13.32 3.35 0.87
N GLY A 114 12.95 3.41 -0.41
CA GLY A 114 12.63 2.23 -1.21
C GLY A 114 11.15 1.83 -1.22
N ALA A 115 10.24 2.64 -0.66
CA ALA A 115 8.82 2.41 -0.88
C ALA A 115 8.48 2.55 -2.37
N HIS A 116 7.67 1.64 -2.89
CA HIS A 116 7.15 1.73 -4.27
C HIS A 116 5.99 2.73 -4.40
N GLY A 117 5.37 3.08 -3.27
CA GLY A 117 4.23 3.99 -3.21
C GLY A 117 3.63 4.04 -1.81
N VAL A 118 2.46 4.69 -1.70
CA VAL A 118 1.79 4.94 -0.42
C VAL A 118 0.31 4.56 -0.50
N VAL A 119 -0.26 4.17 0.64
CA VAL A 119 -1.70 3.93 0.80
C VAL A 119 -2.25 4.97 1.76
N VAL A 120 -3.32 5.63 1.33
CA VAL A 120 -3.91 6.77 2.05
C VAL A 120 -5.41 6.57 2.22
N LYS A 121 -5.90 6.90 3.43
CA LYS A 121 -7.33 6.94 3.74
C LYS A 121 -7.74 8.36 4.10
N SER A 122 -7.51 8.77 5.35
CA SER A 122 -7.96 10.07 5.88
C SER A 122 -7.34 11.28 5.19
N GLY A 123 -6.21 11.12 4.49
CA GLY A 123 -5.62 12.19 3.68
C GLY A 123 -6.43 12.55 2.44
N VAL A 124 -7.41 11.73 2.06
CA VAL A 124 -8.29 11.95 0.89
C VAL A 124 -9.76 11.82 1.31
N TRP A 125 -10.07 10.77 2.05
CA TRP A 125 -11.42 10.50 2.56
C TRP A 125 -11.81 11.55 3.61
N GLY A 126 -12.85 12.32 3.32
CA GLY A 126 -13.31 13.41 4.19
C GLY A 126 -12.60 14.75 3.98
N ALA A 127 -11.76 14.87 2.94
CA ALA A 127 -11.24 16.17 2.53
C ALA A 127 -12.33 17.00 1.85
N ASP A 128 -12.30 18.33 2.04
CA ASP A 128 -13.23 19.26 1.38
C ASP A 128 -13.14 19.19 -0.15
N ASP A 129 -11.94 18.89 -0.67
CA ASP A 129 -11.66 18.65 -2.08
C ASP A 129 -10.81 17.38 -2.25
N PRO A 130 -11.45 16.21 -2.42
CA PRO A 130 -10.76 14.94 -2.59
C PRO A 130 -9.90 14.87 -3.84
N ALA A 131 -10.31 15.53 -4.94
CA ALA A 131 -9.55 15.54 -6.18
C ALA A 131 -8.22 16.26 -5.99
N ARG A 132 -8.25 17.46 -5.42
CA ARG A 132 -7.04 18.22 -5.07
C ARG A 132 -6.18 17.50 -4.03
N ALA A 133 -6.81 16.80 -3.07
CA ALA A 133 -6.08 15.98 -2.12
C ALA A 133 -5.27 14.88 -2.83
N VAL A 134 -5.88 14.16 -3.78
CA VAL A 134 -5.21 13.15 -4.60
C VAL A 134 -4.08 13.75 -5.44
N THR A 135 -4.29 14.89 -6.11
CA THR A 135 -3.26 15.59 -6.90
C THR A 135 -2.00 15.85 -6.08
N ARG A 136 -2.13 16.35 -4.85
CA ARG A 136 -0.99 16.57 -3.96
C ARG A 136 -0.17 15.31 -3.69
N TYR A 137 -0.81 14.13 -3.62
CA TYR A 137 -0.08 12.87 -3.49
C TYR A 137 0.58 12.44 -4.80
N LEU A 138 -0.08 12.65 -5.95
CA LEU A 138 0.47 12.33 -7.27
C LEU A 138 1.71 13.17 -7.58
N ASP A 139 1.69 14.47 -7.27
CA ASP A 139 2.82 15.39 -7.42
C ASP A 139 4.05 14.86 -6.68
N MET A 140 3.86 14.39 -5.44
CA MET A 140 4.94 13.83 -4.62
C MET A 140 5.38 12.43 -5.05
N LEU A 141 4.49 11.69 -5.72
CA LEU A 141 4.84 10.44 -6.36
C LEU A 141 5.50 10.67 -7.73
N HIS A 142 5.71 11.90 -8.22
CA HIS A 142 6.17 12.17 -9.59
C HIS A 142 5.43 11.32 -10.63
N VAL A 143 4.12 11.10 -10.43
CA VAL A 143 3.27 10.40 -11.39
C VAL A 143 2.67 11.49 -12.26
N GLU A 144 3.23 11.67 -13.45
CA GLU A 144 2.59 12.48 -14.50
C GLU A 144 1.24 11.82 -14.83
N GLY A 145 0.18 12.64 -14.85
CA GLY A 145 -1.22 12.21 -15.01
C GLY A 145 -1.57 11.70 -16.40
#